data_AF-A0A849Z9R1-F1
#
_entry.id   AF-A0A849Z9R1-F1
#
_cell.length_a   1.000
_cell.length_b   1.000
_cell.length_c   1.000
_cell.angle_alpha   90.00
_cell.angle_beta   90.00
_cell.angle_gamma   90.00
#
_symmetry.space_group_name_H-M   'P 1'
#
loop_
_entity.id
_entity.type
_entity.pdbx_description
1 polymer ?
#
loop_
_entity_poly.entity_id
_entity_poly.type
_entity_poly.pdbx_seq_one_letter_code
_entity_poly.pdbx_strand_id
1 'polypeptide(L)'
;MLLSAGCFAAALCAAPEARAQDATEEDSTAVSGTGKGIVGGALLGGEIVMIPMGAAGIKPWWPYLVFGGLGSVGGAVGGWAVEQADPPAEAPLYMLAGGLALIIPTVVLAASAITREEYEDSSDPSTLEQQPGGPAGEPGQPGTQPGNQPDGTTVTVETSDARKVRRTKKRRHPGEPLPVALFDLQPNTVRMGVPAVQIKNMYSLEEIAKYGVEQKTEVNIPVVSASF
;
A
#
# COMPACT_ATOMS: atom_id res chain seq x y z
N MET A 1 15.54 13.86 23.60
CA MET A 1 14.46 13.26 22.78
C MET A 1 13.61 12.37 23.68
N LEU A 2 12.76 12.98 24.52
CA LEU A 2 11.90 12.32 25.51
C LEU A 2 10.59 13.11 25.51
N LEU A 3 9.81 13.04 24.44
CA LEU A 3 8.47 13.61 24.37
C LEU A 3 7.73 13.01 23.17
N SER A 4 7.01 11.91 23.36
CA SER A 4 5.83 11.48 22.57
C SER A 4 5.46 10.02 22.92
N ALA A 5 5.14 9.75 24.18
CA ALA A 5 4.59 8.45 24.60
C ALA A 5 3.28 8.59 25.40
N GLY A 6 2.70 9.81 25.43
CA GLY A 6 1.64 10.16 26.37
C GLY A 6 0.20 10.07 25.86
N CYS A 7 -0.04 9.90 24.55
CA CYS A 7 -1.40 10.06 24.02
C CYS A 7 -2.17 8.75 23.75
N PHE A 8 -1.52 7.58 23.77
CA PHE A 8 -2.22 6.32 23.45
C PHE A 8 -2.94 5.68 24.65
N ALA A 9 -2.54 6.01 25.89
CA ALA A 9 -3.24 5.55 27.08
C ALA A 9 -4.59 6.26 27.31
N ALA A 10 -4.78 7.45 26.72
CA ALA A 10 -6.04 8.19 26.83
C ALA A 10 -7.14 7.63 25.91
N ALA A 11 -6.80 6.98 24.79
CA ALA A 11 -7.80 6.39 23.89
C ALA A 11 -8.43 5.10 24.44
N LEU A 12 -7.73 4.36 25.30
CA LEU A 12 -8.32 3.22 26.02
C LEU A 12 -9.22 3.65 27.19
N CYS A 13 -8.99 4.85 27.76
CA CYS A 13 -9.74 5.37 28.92
C CYS A 13 -10.83 6.38 28.54
N ALA A 14 -10.86 6.87 27.31
CA ALA A 14 -11.87 7.80 26.78
C ALA A 14 -12.74 7.14 25.72
N ALA A 15 -13.13 5.88 25.94
CA ALA A 15 -14.36 5.41 25.31
C ALA A 15 -15.47 6.31 25.86
N PRO A 16 -16.21 7.08 25.01
CA PRO A 16 -17.45 7.66 25.47
C PRO A 16 -18.28 6.50 26.02
N GLU A 17 -18.99 6.72 27.11
CA GLU A 17 -20.10 5.86 27.51
C GLU A 17 -20.95 5.65 26.26
N ALA A 18 -20.72 4.53 25.57
CA ALA A 18 -21.65 3.99 24.62
C ALA A 18 -22.86 3.76 25.51
N ARG A 19 -23.81 4.69 25.45
CA ARG A 19 -25.14 4.50 26.00
C ARG A 19 -25.65 3.22 25.35
N ALA A 20 -25.45 2.11 26.04
CA ALA A 20 -26.35 0.99 25.99
C ALA A 20 -27.72 1.64 26.22
N GLN A 21 -28.53 1.70 25.17
CA GLN A 21 -29.94 1.95 25.38
C GLN A 21 -30.39 0.82 26.29
N ASP A 22 -30.67 1.16 27.55
CA ASP A 22 -31.47 0.33 28.44
C ASP A 22 -32.79 0.06 27.71
N ALA A 23 -32.84 -1.07 27.01
CA ALA A 23 -34.07 -1.64 26.53
C ALA A 23 -34.68 -2.37 27.71
N THR A 24 -35.47 -1.64 28.49
CA THR A 24 -36.35 -2.25 29.50
C THR A 24 -37.35 -3.14 28.77
N GLU A 25 -37.19 -4.45 29.02
CA GLU A 25 -38.06 -5.61 28.78
C GLU A 25 -39.44 -5.38 28.14
N GLU A 26 -39.62 -5.91 26.93
CA GLU A 26 -40.79 -6.74 26.59
C GLU A 26 -40.36 -7.87 25.63
N ASP A 27 -40.75 -9.08 25.98
CA ASP A 27 -40.40 -10.38 25.41
C ASP A 27 -40.85 -10.52 23.94
N SER A 28 -39.92 -10.40 22.98
CA SER A 28 -39.94 -11.14 21.70
C SER A 28 -38.70 -10.84 20.84
N THR A 29 -37.98 -11.90 20.46
CA THR A 29 -36.70 -11.93 19.71
C THR A 29 -35.45 -11.69 20.56
N ALA A 30 -35.20 -12.57 21.53
CA ALA A 30 -33.89 -12.72 22.15
C ALA A 30 -32.80 -12.73 21.05
N VAL A 31 -31.92 -11.74 21.07
CA VAL A 31 -30.90 -11.55 20.06
C VAL A 31 -29.91 -12.70 20.19
N SER A 32 -29.95 -13.63 19.24
CA SER A 32 -29.05 -14.79 19.26
C SER A 32 -27.59 -14.35 19.22
N GLY A 33 -26.79 -14.87 20.16
CA GLY A 33 -25.34 -14.68 20.23
C GLY A 33 -24.55 -15.54 19.24
N THR A 34 -25.21 -16.47 18.55
CA THR A 34 -24.56 -17.46 17.67
C THR A 34 -23.73 -16.79 16.58
N GLY A 35 -22.47 -17.18 16.47
CA GLY A 35 -21.50 -16.68 15.50
C GLY A 35 -20.92 -15.28 15.80
N LYS A 36 -21.54 -14.49 16.70
CA LYS A 36 -21.05 -13.14 17.03
C LYS A 36 -19.77 -13.19 17.85
N GLY A 37 -19.63 -14.19 18.72
CA GLY A 37 -18.43 -14.44 19.48
C GLY A 37 -17.30 -14.85 18.56
N ILE A 38 -17.55 -15.73 17.57
CA ILE A 38 -16.56 -16.12 16.57
C ILE A 38 -16.08 -14.92 15.75
N VAL A 39 -17.00 -14.15 15.18
CA VAL A 39 -16.66 -12.99 14.34
C VAL A 39 -15.97 -11.91 15.18
N GLY A 40 -16.52 -11.60 16.36
CA GLY A 40 -15.94 -10.62 17.28
C GLY A 40 -14.56 -11.02 17.78
N GLY A 41 -14.39 -12.30 18.14
CA GLY A 41 -13.11 -12.88 18.51
C GLY A 41 -12.10 -12.82 17.36
N ALA A 42 -12.53 -13.11 16.12
CA ALA A 42 -11.65 -13.02 14.96
C ALA A 42 -11.16 -11.60 14.68
N LEU A 43 -12.05 -10.61 14.82
CA LEU A 43 -11.67 -9.21 14.73
C LEU A 43 -10.67 -8.89 15.85
N LEU A 44 -11.06 -9.07 17.12
CA LEU A 44 -10.26 -8.72 18.29
C LEU A 44 -8.89 -9.42 18.31
N GLY A 45 -8.82 -10.67 17.85
CA GLY A 45 -7.58 -11.42 17.71
C GLY A 45 -6.64 -10.88 16.63
N GLY A 46 -7.16 -10.31 15.54
CA GLY A 46 -6.32 -9.60 14.57
C GLY A 46 -5.78 -8.30 15.16
N GLU A 47 -6.65 -7.56 15.85
CA GLU A 47 -6.33 -6.26 16.46
C GLU A 47 -5.23 -6.37 17.53
N ILE A 48 -5.30 -7.37 18.41
CA ILE A 48 -4.33 -7.55 19.51
C ILE A 48 -2.90 -7.81 18.99
N VAL A 49 -2.77 -8.25 17.74
CA VAL A 49 -1.48 -8.50 17.09
C VAL A 49 -1.08 -7.30 16.23
N MET A 50 -1.99 -6.75 15.43
CA MET A 50 -1.69 -5.65 14.50
C MET A 50 -1.41 -4.32 15.22
N ILE A 51 -2.08 -4.00 16.33
CA ILE A 51 -1.87 -2.75 17.07
C ILE A 51 -0.44 -2.65 17.62
N PRO A 52 0.10 -3.64 18.37
CA PRO A 52 1.48 -3.58 18.83
C PRO A 52 2.50 -3.50 17.68
N MET A 53 2.24 -4.18 16.56
CA MET A 53 3.12 -4.11 15.38
C MET A 53 3.12 -2.72 14.74
N GLY A 54 1.94 -2.10 14.57
CA GLY A 54 1.80 -0.71 14.14
C GLY A 54 2.49 0.26 15.09
N ALA A 55 2.30 0.09 16.40
CA ALA A 55 2.94 0.91 17.43
C ALA A 55 4.48 0.73 17.47
N ALA A 56 4.98 -0.48 17.22
CA ALA A 56 6.41 -0.77 17.11
C ALA A 56 7.03 -0.28 15.79
N GLY A 57 6.22 0.23 14.85
CA GLY A 57 6.69 0.75 13.57
C GLY A 57 7.23 -0.33 12.63
N ILE A 58 6.62 -1.52 12.62
CA ILE A 58 6.98 -2.56 11.67
C ILE A 58 6.65 -2.07 10.25
N LYS A 59 7.66 -1.85 9.42
CA LYS A 59 7.47 -1.24 8.08
C LYS A 59 6.96 -2.22 7.01
N PRO A 60 7.47 -3.47 6.92
CA PRO A 60 6.99 -4.39 5.90
C PRO A 60 5.50 -4.68 6.09
N TRP A 61 4.73 -4.73 5.01
CA TRP A 61 3.28 -5.00 5.07
C TRP A 61 2.93 -6.48 5.33
N TRP A 62 3.81 -7.40 4.90
CA TRP A 62 3.57 -8.85 5.01
C TRP A 62 3.35 -9.39 6.44
N PRO A 63 4.05 -8.90 7.50
CA PRO A 63 3.84 -9.35 8.88
C PRO A 63 2.42 -9.02 9.37
N TYR A 64 1.84 -7.89 8.94
CA TYR A 64 0.46 -7.53 9.28
C TYR A 64 -0.52 -8.58 8.75
N LEU A 65 -0.33 -9.07 7.53
CA LEU A 65 -1.16 -10.14 6.99
C LEU A 65 -0.96 -11.46 7.72
N VAL A 66 0.28 -11.89 7.91
CA VAL A 66 0.56 -13.22 8.48
C VAL A 66 0.19 -13.28 9.96
N PHE A 67 0.70 -12.35 10.76
CA PHE A 67 0.49 -12.35 12.20
C PHE A 67 -0.91 -11.84 12.56
N GLY A 68 -1.41 -10.84 11.84
CA GLY A 68 -2.80 -10.40 12.01
C GLY A 68 -3.80 -11.48 11.61
N GLY A 69 -3.58 -12.16 10.48
CA GLY A 69 -4.41 -13.31 10.08
C GLY A 69 -4.34 -14.47 11.07
N LEU A 70 -3.14 -14.82 11.57
CA LEU A 70 -2.97 -15.83 12.61
C LEU A 70 -3.68 -15.43 13.91
N GLY A 71 -3.55 -14.16 14.30
CA GLY A 71 -4.26 -13.56 15.42
C GLY A 71 -5.77 -13.69 15.26
N SER A 72 -6.31 -13.40 14.07
CA SER A 72 -7.73 -13.56 13.77
C SER A 72 -8.20 -15.00 13.84
N VAL A 73 -7.42 -15.98 13.37
CA VAL A 73 -7.78 -17.39 13.52
C VAL A 73 -7.79 -17.80 14.99
N GLY A 74 -6.76 -17.42 15.76
CA GLY A 74 -6.70 -17.68 17.20
C GLY A 74 -7.86 -17.03 17.96
N GLY A 75 -8.18 -15.79 17.60
CA GLY A 75 -9.32 -15.05 18.14
C GLY A 75 -10.66 -15.68 17.79
N ALA A 76 -10.84 -16.20 16.58
CA ALA A 76 -12.06 -16.90 16.17
C ALA A 76 -12.27 -18.18 16.99
N VAL A 77 -11.19 -18.93 17.24
CA VAL A 77 -11.23 -20.13 18.11
C VAL A 77 -11.57 -19.73 19.55
N GLY A 78 -11.01 -18.63 20.06
CA GLY A 78 -11.37 -18.08 21.36
C GLY A 78 -12.84 -17.66 21.43
N GLY A 79 -13.34 -16.99 20.39
CA GLY A 79 -14.74 -16.61 20.25
C GLY A 79 -15.70 -17.80 20.20
N TRP A 80 -15.33 -18.86 19.50
CA TRP A 80 -16.05 -20.12 19.49
C TRP A 80 -16.10 -20.74 20.90
N ALA A 81 -14.96 -20.77 21.61
CA ALA A 81 -14.92 -21.31 22.98
C ALA A 81 -15.81 -20.50 23.94
N VAL A 82 -15.90 -19.18 23.74
CA VAL A 82 -16.83 -18.31 24.49
C VAL A 82 -18.28 -18.67 24.18
N GLU A 83 -18.66 -18.89 22.92
CA GLU A 83 -20.03 -19.32 22.58
C GLU A 83 -20.39 -20.69 23.18
N GLN A 84 -19.43 -21.62 23.21
CA GLN A 84 -19.63 -22.95 23.80
C GLN A 84 -19.84 -22.92 25.32
N ALA A 85 -19.44 -21.84 25.99
CA ALA A 85 -19.66 -21.66 27.42
C ALA A 85 -21.08 -21.16 27.76
N ASP A 86 -21.93 -20.97 26.75
CA ASP A 86 -23.31 -20.45 26.85
C ASP A 86 -23.43 -19.17 27.71
N PRO A 87 -22.63 -18.12 27.42
CA PRO A 87 -22.69 -16.88 28.17
C PRO A 87 -23.95 -16.08 27.81
N PRO A 88 -24.31 -15.09 28.65
CA PRO A 88 -25.31 -14.09 28.28
C PRO A 88 -25.00 -13.43 26.92
N ALA A 89 -26.04 -13.12 26.14
CA ALA A 89 -25.92 -12.67 24.75
C ALA A 89 -25.12 -11.37 24.58
N GLU A 90 -24.97 -10.61 25.66
CA GLU A 90 -24.19 -9.37 25.73
C GLU A 90 -22.70 -9.63 25.53
N ALA A 91 -22.16 -10.77 25.99
CA ALA A 91 -20.72 -11.04 25.90
C ALA A 91 -20.24 -11.21 24.44
N PRO A 92 -20.84 -12.07 23.60
CA PRO A 92 -20.56 -12.12 22.17
C PRO A 92 -20.80 -10.78 21.46
N LEU A 93 -21.81 -10.03 21.90
CA LEU A 93 -22.12 -8.72 21.35
C LEU A 93 -21.03 -7.68 21.65
N TYR A 94 -20.48 -7.67 22.87
CA TYR A 94 -19.38 -6.80 23.25
C TYR A 94 -18.06 -7.20 22.57
N MET A 95 -17.80 -8.49 22.38
CA MET A 95 -16.66 -8.93 21.59
C MET A 95 -16.74 -8.43 20.15
N LEU A 96 -17.91 -8.53 19.53
CA LEU A 96 -18.14 -8.02 18.18
C LEU A 96 -18.00 -6.50 18.12
N ALA A 97 -18.68 -5.78 19.03
CA ALA A 97 -18.64 -4.33 19.09
C ALA A 97 -17.21 -3.81 19.36
N GLY A 98 -16.49 -4.45 20.28
CA GLY A 98 -15.09 -4.15 20.59
C GLY A 98 -14.18 -4.39 19.39
N GLY A 99 -14.35 -5.53 18.70
CA GLY A 99 -13.61 -5.82 17.47
C GLY A 99 -13.83 -4.76 16.39
N LEU A 100 -15.08 -4.39 16.13
CA LEU A 100 -15.41 -3.34 15.15
C LEU A 100 -14.89 -1.96 15.56
N ALA A 101 -14.95 -1.62 16.85
CA ALA A 101 -14.46 -0.34 17.36
C ALA A 101 -12.94 -0.18 17.17
N LEU A 102 -12.19 -1.28 17.21
CA LEU A 102 -10.72 -1.28 17.07
C LEU A 102 -10.23 -1.26 15.63
N ILE A 103 -11.07 -1.57 14.63
CA ILE A 103 -10.65 -1.59 13.21
C ILE A 103 -10.05 -0.25 12.77
N ILE A 104 -10.72 0.86 13.10
CA ILE A 104 -10.27 2.20 12.67
C ILE A 104 -8.88 2.53 13.22
N PRO A 105 -8.64 2.52 14.56
CA PRO A 105 -7.31 2.84 15.08
C PRO A 105 -6.22 1.91 14.55
N THR A 106 -6.52 0.65 14.26
CA THR A 106 -5.53 -0.31 13.74
C THR A 106 -5.17 -0.06 12.30
N VAL A 107 -6.15 0.23 11.44
CA VAL A 107 -5.86 0.62 10.06
C VAL A 107 -5.00 1.88 10.04
N VAL A 108 -5.30 2.87 10.90
CA VAL A 108 -4.51 4.10 11.02
C VAL A 108 -3.07 3.80 11.47
N LEU A 109 -2.89 2.97 12.50
CA LEU A 109 -1.56 2.61 13.00
C LEU A 109 -0.76 1.79 12.00
N ALA A 110 -1.37 0.79 11.36
CA ALA A 110 -0.72 -0.04 10.36
C ALA A 110 -0.32 0.80 9.14
N ALA A 111 -1.24 1.63 8.63
CA ALA A 111 -0.94 2.54 7.52
C ALA A 111 0.17 3.53 7.88
N SER A 112 0.10 4.17 9.07
CA SER A 112 1.13 5.10 9.53
C SER A 112 2.50 4.44 9.67
N ALA A 113 2.57 3.16 10.07
CA ALA A 113 3.83 2.44 10.17
C ALA A 113 4.44 2.15 8.79
N ILE A 114 3.61 1.83 7.80
CA ILE A 114 4.04 1.43 6.46
C ILE A 114 4.44 2.65 5.59
N THR A 115 3.76 3.78 5.70
CA THR A 115 3.95 4.93 4.78
C THR A 115 5.03 5.94 5.20
N ARG A 116 5.63 5.80 6.39
CA ARG A 116 6.56 6.80 6.95
C ARG A 116 7.83 7.08 6.14
N GLU A 117 8.21 6.27 5.16
CA GLU A 117 9.44 6.46 4.37
C GLU A 117 9.20 6.88 2.90
N GLU A 118 7.98 6.88 2.39
CA GLU A 118 7.72 7.30 0.99
C GLU A 118 7.71 8.84 0.80
N TYR A 119 7.81 9.60 1.90
CA TYR A 119 7.79 11.07 1.89
C TYR A 119 9.12 11.72 2.34
N GLU A 120 10.23 10.98 2.39
CA GLU A 120 11.55 11.61 2.46
C GLU A 120 11.98 12.09 1.06
N ASP A 121 11.50 13.30 0.77
CA ASP A 121 12.09 14.36 -0.04
C ASP A 121 13.26 13.99 -0.98
N SER A 122 12.93 13.48 -2.17
CA SER A 122 13.87 13.48 -3.31
C SER A 122 14.12 14.88 -3.90
N SER A 123 13.62 15.94 -3.26
CA SER A 123 13.77 17.35 -3.64
C SER A 123 14.63 18.17 -2.66
N ASP A 124 15.19 17.55 -1.61
CA ASP A 124 16.16 18.22 -0.72
C ASP A 124 17.60 18.04 -1.25
N PRO A 125 18.24 19.09 -1.81
CA PRO A 125 19.61 19.02 -2.31
C PRO A 125 20.65 18.77 -1.20
N SER A 126 20.28 18.84 0.09
CA SER A 126 21.20 18.64 1.21
C SER A 126 21.56 17.17 1.48
N THR A 127 20.84 16.21 0.89
CA THR A 127 21.14 14.77 1.01
C THR A 127 22.21 14.27 0.02
N LEU A 128 22.59 15.09 -0.98
CA LEU A 128 23.63 14.75 -1.96
C LEU A 128 25.07 14.93 -1.44
N GLU A 129 25.29 15.54 -0.27
CA GLU A 129 26.63 15.83 0.26
C GLU A 129 27.21 14.78 1.22
N GLN A 130 26.49 13.68 1.53
CA GLN A 130 27.04 12.62 2.39
C GLN A 130 27.48 11.38 1.59
N GLN A 131 28.42 11.58 0.66
CA GLN A 131 29.30 10.49 0.23
C GLN A 131 30.60 10.57 1.05
N PRO A 132 30.92 9.59 1.91
CA PRO A 132 32.18 9.59 2.68
C PRO A 132 33.35 9.41 1.70
N GLY A 133 34.31 10.33 1.78
CA GLY A 133 35.44 10.41 0.87
C GLY A 133 36.47 9.27 0.97
N GLY A 134 37.26 9.18 -0.10
CA GLY A 134 38.57 8.54 -0.18
C GLY A 134 39.40 9.22 -1.30
N PRO A 135 40.74 9.15 -1.27
CA PRO A 135 41.58 10.04 -0.46
C PRO A 135 42.23 11.18 -1.26
N ALA A 136 42.72 12.14 -0.45
CA ALA A 136 43.36 13.40 -0.77
C ALA A 136 44.49 13.38 -1.82
N GLY A 137 44.50 14.43 -2.64
CA GLY A 137 45.70 15.01 -3.25
C GLY A 137 45.71 16.52 -2.98
N GLU A 138 46.68 16.97 -2.18
CA GLU A 138 46.86 18.34 -1.69
C GLU A 138 47.36 19.35 -2.77
N PRO A 139 47.37 20.66 -2.46
CA PRO A 139 47.17 21.75 -3.43
C PRO A 139 48.45 22.56 -3.76
N GLY A 140 48.42 23.29 -4.88
CA GLY A 140 49.21 24.52 -5.05
C GLY A 140 49.77 24.80 -6.45
N GLN A 141 49.30 25.86 -7.11
CA GLN A 141 50.04 27.11 -7.41
C GLN A 141 49.46 27.87 -8.63
N PRO A 142 49.32 29.22 -8.55
CA PRO A 142 48.94 30.10 -9.66
C PRO A 142 50.17 30.78 -10.32
N GLY A 143 50.21 30.87 -11.66
CA GLY A 143 51.12 31.82 -12.35
C GLY A 143 51.43 31.61 -13.84
N THR A 144 51.14 32.65 -14.63
CA THR A 144 51.83 33.19 -15.85
C THR A 144 51.64 32.60 -17.28
N GLN A 145 51.09 33.49 -18.14
CA GLN A 145 50.91 33.60 -19.62
C GLN A 145 52.19 33.51 -20.49
N PRO A 146 52.21 33.69 -21.86
CA PRO A 146 51.16 34.03 -22.86
C PRO A 146 51.22 33.26 -24.23
N GLY A 147 50.19 33.40 -25.11
CA GLY A 147 50.40 33.22 -26.57
C GLY A 147 49.18 32.89 -27.47
N ASN A 148 48.74 33.89 -28.25
CA ASN A 148 48.15 33.88 -29.60
C ASN A 148 46.74 33.29 -29.91
N GLN A 149 45.86 34.21 -30.35
CA GLN A 149 44.68 34.04 -31.24
C GLN A 149 45.13 34.04 -32.74
N PRO A 150 44.29 33.81 -33.77
CA PRO A 150 42.87 33.37 -33.84
C PRO A 150 42.59 32.28 -34.93
N ASP A 151 41.29 32.04 -35.18
CA ASP A 151 40.65 31.50 -36.41
C ASP A 151 40.32 30.00 -36.54
N GLY A 152 39.01 29.74 -36.65
CA GLY A 152 38.45 28.99 -37.78
C GLY A 152 38.44 27.46 -37.74
N THR A 153 37.21 26.92 -37.74
CA THR A 153 36.74 25.75 -38.54
C THR A 153 36.50 24.42 -37.80
N THR A 154 35.23 23.98 -37.92
CA THR A 154 34.66 22.61 -37.85
C THR A 154 34.63 21.84 -36.53
N VAL A 155 33.40 21.68 -36.01
CA VAL A 155 33.01 20.61 -35.09
C VAL A 155 32.80 19.33 -35.90
N THR A 156 33.64 18.32 -35.68
CA THR A 156 33.43 16.96 -36.17
C THR A 156 32.77 16.15 -35.07
N VAL A 157 31.52 15.73 -35.25
CA VAL A 157 30.86 14.77 -34.36
C VAL A 157 31.27 13.37 -34.79
N GLU A 158 32.21 12.77 -34.06
CA GLU A 158 32.49 11.34 -34.16
C GLU A 158 31.31 10.56 -33.56
N THR A 159 30.58 9.82 -34.40
CA THR A 159 29.61 8.84 -33.94
C THR A 159 30.38 7.58 -33.53
N SER A 160 30.57 7.42 -32.22
CA SER A 160 31.20 6.24 -31.63
C SER A 160 30.34 4.98 -31.83
N ASP A 161 31.04 3.93 -32.25
CA ASP A 161 30.55 2.65 -32.75
C ASP A 161 29.52 1.93 -31.88
N ALA A 162 28.51 1.40 -32.59
CA ALA A 162 27.51 0.48 -32.08
C ALA A 162 28.12 -0.83 -31.59
N ARG A 163 28.31 -0.96 -30.27
CA ARG A 163 28.57 -2.22 -29.58
C ARG A 163 27.37 -3.17 -29.79
N LYS A 164 27.49 -4.11 -30.73
CA LYS A 164 26.55 -5.22 -30.97
C LYS A 164 26.45 -6.12 -29.71
N VAL A 165 25.53 -5.79 -28.81
CA VAL A 165 25.08 -6.70 -27.76
C VAL A 165 24.23 -7.79 -28.41
N ARG A 166 24.84 -8.97 -28.55
CA ARG A 166 24.22 -10.17 -29.11
C ARG A 166 23.21 -10.73 -28.11
N ARG A 167 21.99 -10.17 -28.10
CA ARG A 167 20.85 -10.68 -27.32
C ARG A 167 20.45 -12.07 -27.83
N THR A 168 20.62 -13.07 -26.98
CA THR A 168 20.07 -14.41 -27.15
C THR A 168 18.54 -14.33 -27.18
N LYS A 169 17.97 -14.58 -28.35
CA LYS A 169 16.52 -14.68 -28.58
C LYS A 169 16.01 -15.93 -27.85
N LYS A 170 15.55 -15.77 -26.60
CA LYS A 170 14.76 -16.80 -25.92
C LYS A 170 13.49 -16.98 -26.75
N ARG A 171 13.36 -18.14 -27.40
CA ARG A 171 12.16 -18.53 -28.17
C ARG A 171 10.95 -18.42 -27.23
N ARG A 172 10.14 -17.39 -27.45
CA ARG A 172 8.81 -17.29 -26.85
C ARG A 172 7.94 -18.35 -27.53
N HIS A 173 7.20 -19.13 -26.73
CA HIS A 173 6.17 -20.02 -27.28
C HIS A 173 5.12 -19.15 -28.00
N PRO A 174 4.81 -19.44 -29.28
CA PRO A 174 3.70 -18.81 -29.96
C PRO A 174 2.39 -19.42 -29.40
N GLY A 175 1.61 -18.63 -28.66
CA GLY A 175 0.26 -19.06 -28.26
C GLY A 175 -0.28 -18.50 -26.95
N GLU A 176 0.55 -17.98 -26.04
CA GLU A 176 0.02 -17.41 -24.80
C GLU A 176 -0.31 -15.92 -24.95
N PRO A 177 -1.59 -15.51 -24.83
CA PRO A 177 -1.94 -14.11 -24.76
C PRO A 177 -1.30 -13.49 -23.52
N LEU A 178 -0.69 -12.32 -23.70
CA LEU A 178 -0.13 -11.56 -22.57
C LEU A 178 -1.30 -11.12 -21.68
N PRO A 179 -1.20 -11.27 -20.35
CA PRO A 179 -2.23 -10.80 -19.44
C PRO A 179 -2.34 -9.28 -19.59
N VAL A 180 -3.52 -8.82 -20.03
CA VAL A 180 -3.81 -7.39 -20.22
C VAL A 180 -4.46 -6.76 -18.99
N ALA A 181 -4.96 -7.56 -18.04
CA ALA A 181 -5.65 -7.11 -16.83
C ALA A 181 -4.87 -7.46 -15.54
N LEU A 182 -5.19 -6.76 -14.45
CA LEU A 182 -4.60 -7.01 -13.12
C LEU A 182 -4.89 -8.44 -12.63
N PHE A 183 -6.12 -8.90 -12.82
CA PHE A 183 -6.56 -10.28 -12.59
C PHE A 183 -7.10 -10.87 -13.89
N ASP A 184 -6.55 -11.99 -14.33
CA ASP A 184 -7.04 -12.76 -15.49
C ASP A 184 -7.49 -14.15 -15.01
N LEU A 185 -8.79 -14.42 -15.15
CA LEU A 185 -9.43 -15.69 -14.82
C LEU A 185 -9.65 -16.51 -16.10
N GLN A 186 -8.95 -17.64 -16.19
CA GLN A 186 -9.14 -18.67 -17.20
C GLN A 186 -9.67 -19.95 -16.53
N PRO A 187 -10.33 -20.86 -17.28
CA PRO A 187 -11.03 -22.02 -16.70
C PRO A 187 -10.19 -22.86 -15.71
N ASN A 188 -8.88 -22.91 -15.92
CA ASN A 188 -7.94 -23.66 -15.05
C ASN A 188 -6.82 -22.81 -14.44
N THR A 189 -6.83 -21.48 -14.61
CA THR A 189 -5.71 -20.64 -14.13
C THR A 189 -6.19 -19.26 -13.67
N VAL A 190 -5.71 -18.82 -12.51
CA VAL A 190 -5.78 -17.40 -12.09
C VAL A 190 -4.40 -16.79 -12.28
N ARG A 191 -4.32 -15.72 -13.08
CA ARG A 191 -3.08 -14.99 -13.36
C ARG A 191 -3.20 -13.57 -12.80
N MET A 192 -2.11 -13.06 -12.23
CA MET A 192 -1.98 -11.67 -11.80
C MET A 192 -0.88 -11.01 -12.64
N GLY A 193 -1.16 -9.84 -13.19
CA GLY A 193 -0.24 -9.12 -14.08
C GLY A 193 -0.27 -7.61 -13.86
N VAL A 194 0.69 -6.90 -14.44
CA VAL A 194 0.65 -5.42 -14.48
C VAL A 194 -0.30 -5.03 -15.62
N PRO A 195 -1.40 -4.31 -15.35
CA PRO A 195 -2.36 -3.96 -16.40
C PRO A 195 -1.73 -2.97 -17.38
N ALA A 196 -2.04 -3.15 -18.66
CA ALA A 196 -1.65 -2.20 -19.69
C ALA A 196 -2.56 -0.97 -19.59
N VAL A 197 -2.03 0.16 -19.11
CA VAL A 197 -2.77 1.43 -19.06
C VAL A 197 -2.95 1.94 -20.49
N GLN A 198 -4.21 2.12 -20.91
CA GLN A 198 -4.54 2.66 -22.22
C GLN A 198 -5.06 4.08 -22.06
N ILE A 199 -4.41 5.03 -22.73
CA ILE A 199 -4.84 6.43 -22.78
C ILE A 199 -5.46 6.67 -24.14
N LYS A 200 -6.75 7.03 -24.18
CA LYS A 200 -7.48 7.29 -25.41
C LYS A 200 -8.12 8.67 -25.37
N ASN A 201 -8.04 9.39 -26.49
CA ASN A 201 -8.78 10.63 -26.66
C ASN A 201 -10.26 10.30 -26.86
N MET A 202 -11.15 10.94 -26.11
CA MET A 202 -12.60 10.71 -26.21
C MET A 202 -13.17 11.21 -27.54
N TYR A 203 -12.59 12.26 -28.10
CA TYR A 203 -13.06 12.89 -29.34
C TYR A 203 -11.97 12.85 -30.41
N SER A 204 -12.40 12.62 -31.64
CA SER A 204 -11.55 12.80 -32.81
C SER A 204 -11.42 14.30 -33.15
N LEU A 205 -10.36 14.67 -33.87
CA LEU A 205 -10.14 16.06 -34.29
C LEU A 205 -11.31 16.60 -35.16
N GLU A 206 -11.92 15.75 -35.97
CA GLU A 206 -13.08 16.09 -36.79
C GLU A 206 -14.31 16.40 -35.94
N GLU A 207 -14.49 15.67 -34.84
CA GLU A 207 -15.62 15.80 -33.92
C GLU A 207 -15.48 17.04 -33.03
N ILE A 208 -14.26 17.38 -32.61
CA ILE A 208 -13.95 18.64 -31.91
C ILE A 208 -14.29 19.82 -32.83
N ALA A 209 -13.87 19.78 -34.09
CA ALA A 209 -14.15 20.84 -35.05
C ALA A 209 -15.65 21.00 -35.35
N LYS A 210 -16.38 19.88 -35.42
CA LYS A 210 -17.81 19.87 -35.77
C LYS A 210 -18.72 20.24 -34.61
N TYR A 211 -18.39 19.82 -33.39
CA TYR A 211 -19.28 19.96 -32.23
C TYR A 211 -18.76 20.93 -31.16
N GLY A 212 -17.55 21.48 -31.31
CA GLY A 212 -16.99 22.46 -30.37
C GLY A 212 -16.77 21.90 -28.97
N VAL A 213 -16.64 20.57 -28.84
CA VAL A 213 -16.47 19.89 -27.56
C VAL A 213 -15.03 19.99 -27.07
N GLU A 214 -14.87 20.16 -25.75
CA GLU A 214 -13.56 20.20 -25.11
C GLU A 214 -12.92 18.80 -25.14
N GLN A 215 -11.64 18.74 -25.49
CA GLN A 215 -10.92 17.47 -25.59
C GLN A 215 -10.78 16.85 -24.19
N LYS A 216 -11.39 15.68 -23.99
CA LYS A 216 -11.24 14.87 -22.79
C LYS A 216 -10.40 13.63 -23.08
N THR A 217 -9.56 13.29 -22.12
CA THR A 217 -8.71 12.09 -22.17
C THR A 217 -9.31 11.05 -21.23
N GLU A 218 -9.52 9.84 -21.74
CA GLU A 218 -9.97 8.70 -20.96
C GLU A 218 -8.78 7.79 -20.67
N VAL A 219 -8.66 7.37 -19.41
CA VAL A 219 -7.65 6.41 -18.96
C VAL A 219 -8.36 5.11 -18.63
N ASN A 220 -8.07 4.05 -19.39
CA ASN A 220 -8.63 2.72 -19.18
C ASN A 220 -7.59 1.83 -18.51
N ILE A 221 -7.94 1.32 -17.33
CA ILE A 221 -7.11 0.42 -16.51
C ILE A 221 -7.89 -0.89 -16.33
N PRO A 222 -7.61 -1.94 -17.12
CA PRO A 222 -8.30 -3.22 -17.00
C PRO A 222 -7.95 -3.91 -15.68
N VAL A 223 -8.92 -4.03 -14.77
CA VAL A 223 -8.72 -4.65 -13.46
C VAL A 223 -8.99 -6.15 -13.50
N VAL A 224 -10.03 -6.58 -14.23
CA VAL A 224 -10.43 -7.99 -14.29
C VAL A 224 -10.70 -8.39 -15.74
N SER A 225 -10.16 -9.53 -16.15
CA SER A 225 -10.52 -10.24 -17.38
C SER A 225 -10.96 -11.66 -17.01
N ALA A 226 -12.02 -12.15 -17.66
CA ALA A 226 -12.50 -13.51 -17.47
C ALA A 226 -12.85 -14.11 -18.83
N SER A 227 -12.42 -15.35 -19.06
CA SER A 227 -12.83 -16.17 -20.20
C SER A 227 -13.35 -17.52 -19.70
N PHE A 228 -14.49 -17.96 -20.25
CA PHE A 228 -15.18 -19.19 -19.88
C PHE A 228 -15.50 -20.03 -21.11
#